data_AF-A0A928GU95-F1
#
_entry.id   AF-A0A928GU95-F1
#
_cell.length_a   1.000
_cell.length_b   1.000
_cell.length_c   1.000
_cell.angle_alpha   90.00
_cell.angle_beta   90.00
_cell.angle_gamma   90.00
#
_symmetry.space_group_name_H-M   'P 1'
#
loop_
_entity.id
_entity.type
_entity.pdbx_description
1 polymer ?
#
loop_
_entity_poly.entity_id
_entity_poly.type
_entity_poly.pdbx_seq_one_letter_code
_entity_poly.pdbx_strand_id
1 'polypeptide(L)'
;MNLTTDGVRMKPITQKAIFTALTIIFVISIVACASVPKEIPFELSAKELNQRAQECTSSGNYAGAEVYYNTLIQRFGMDISVLIPAEFELAHIYIKQKKYDKAKPILEKVLSYYEVDSTNLPRQYKKLAQIDLDKIPQ
;
A
#
# COMPACT_ATOMS: atom_id res chain seq x y z
N MET A 1 42.88 -12.57 -59.27
CA MET A 1 42.06 -13.34 -58.32
C MET A 1 41.93 -12.46 -57.08
N ASN A 2 40.89 -11.62 -57.03
CA ASN A 2 40.71 -10.62 -55.96
C ASN A 2 39.63 -11.15 -55.01
N LEU A 3 39.98 -11.35 -53.74
CA LEU A 3 39.02 -11.59 -52.67
C LEU A 3 38.72 -10.25 -52.01
N THR A 4 37.52 -9.72 -52.24
CA THR A 4 36.98 -8.57 -51.52
C THR A 4 36.55 -9.04 -50.13
N THR A 5 37.16 -8.48 -49.09
CA THR A 5 36.62 -8.54 -47.73
C THR A 5 35.65 -7.37 -47.54
N ASP A 6 34.35 -7.65 -47.61
CA ASP A 6 33.32 -6.69 -47.24
C ASP A 6 33.37 -6.44 -45.72
N GLY A 7 33.93 -5.30 -45.36
CA GLY A 7 33.97 -4.82 -43.99
C GLY A 7 32.57 -4.42 -43.51
N VAL A 8 32.02 -5.18 -42.58
CA VAL A 8 30.82 -4.79 -41.83
C VAL A 8 31.17 -3.61 -40.92
N ARG A 9 30.83 -2.39 -41.36
CA ARG A 9 31.03 -1.16 -40.58
C ARG A 9 29.94 -1.03 -39.51
N MET A 10 30.21 -1.51 -38.30
CA MET A 10 29.40 -1.18 -37.11
C MET A 10 29.46 0.32 -36.83
N LYS A 11 28.30 0.98 -36.76
CA LYS A 11 28.22 2.40 -36.41
C LYS A 11 28.46 2.59 -34.90
N PRO A 12 29.27 3.57 -34.47
CA PRO A 12 29.54 3.79 -33.05
C PRO A 12 28.26 4.24 -32.35
N ILE A 13 27.93 3.55 -31.25
CA ILE A 13 26.80 3.89 -30.38
C ILE A 13 27.05 5.29 -29.84
N THR A 14 26.15 6.22 -30.13
CA THR A 14 26.30 7.63 -29.75
C THR A 14 26.14 7.79 -28.24
N GLN A 15 26.98 8.61 -27.62
CA GLN A 15 27.01 8.87 -26.17
C GLN A 15 25.64 9.24 -25.59
N LYS A 16 24.78 9.91 -26.38
CA LYS A 16 23.38 10.20 -26.02
C LYS A 16 22.54 8.93 -25.83
N ALA A 17 22.70 7.92 -26.68
CA ALA A 17 22.02 6.63 -26.54
C ALA A 17 22.44 5.88 -25.26
N ILE A 18 23.71 6.03 -24.85
CA ILE A 18 24.22 5.45 -23.59
C ILE A 18 23.57 6.16 -22.39
N PHE A 19 23.51 7.50 -22.39
CA PHE A 19 22.85 8.26 -21.30
C PHE A 19 21.34 8.00 -21.20
N THR A 20 20.65 7.88 -22.33
CA THR A 20 19.21 7.53 -22.36
C THR A 20 18.97 6.10 -21.87
N ALA A 21 19.82 5.14 -22.24
CA ALA A 21 19.71 3.77 -21.75
C ALA A 21 19.95 3.69 -20.22
N LEU A 22 20.94 4.42 -19.70
CA LEU A 22 21.24 4.46 -18.26
C LEU A 22 20.09 5.07 -17.44
N THR A 23 19.42 6.10 -17.96
CA THR A 23 18.26 6.71 -17.27
C THR A 23 17.05 5.77 -17.26
N ILE A 24 16.79 5.05 -18.35
CA ILE A 24 15.71 4.05 -18.40
C ILE A 24 15.96 2.90 -17.41
N ILE A 25 17.20 2.40 -17.33
CA ILE A 25 17.56 1.33 -16.39
C ILE A 25 17.39 1.78 -14.93
N PHE A 26 17.78 3.01 -14.59
CA PHE A 26 17.60 3.56 -13.25
C PHE A 26 16.12 3.72 -12.86
N VAL A 27 15.25 4.11 -13.81
CA VAL A 27 13.79 4.20 -13.60
C VAL A 27 13.13 2.82 -13.45
N ILE A 28 13.67 1.77 -14.07
CA ILE A 28 13.15 0.40 -13.92
C ILE A 28 13.54 -0.19 -12.55
N SER A 29 14.69 0.19 -11.99
CA SER A 29 15.16 -0.33 -10.69
C SER A 29 14.33 0.10 -9.48
N ILE A 30 13.56 1.20 -9.57
CA ILE A 30 12.71 1.69 -8.46
C ILE A 30 11.34 0.98 -8.34
N VAL A 31 10.99 0.10 -9.28
CA VAL A 31 9.67 -0.59 -9.31
C VAL A 31 9.74 -1.99 -8.67
N ALA A 32 10.85 -2.34 -8.02
CA ALA A 32 11.08 -3.70 -7.53
C ALA A 32 10.33 -4.03 -6.22
N CYS A 33 9.43 -5.03 -6.33
CA CYS A 33 8.97 -5.96 -5.28
C CYS A 33 8.02 -5.45 -4.18
N ALA A 34 6.76 -5.21 -4.56
CA ALA A 34 5.63 -5.40 -3.65
C ALA A 34 4.85 -6.66 -4.08
N SER A 35 5.08 -7.80 -3.43
CA SER A 35 4.28 -9.01 -3.69
C SER A 35 2.98 -8.96 -2.89
N VAL A 36 1.84 -9.12 -3.55
CA VAL A 36 0.54 -9.28 -2.88
C VAL A 36 0.41 -10.75 -2.47
N PRO A 37 0.11 -11.06 -1.19
CA PRO A 37 -0.03 -12.44 -0.77
C PRO A 37 -1.23 -13.08 -1.48
N LYS A 38 -1.03 -14.27 -2.05
CA LYS A 38 -2.09 -15.00 -2.77
C LYS A 38 -3.04 -15.73 -1.81
N GLU A 39 -2.48 -16.24 -0.72
CA GLU A 39 -3.22 -16.97 0.30
C GLU A 39 -2.75 -16.53 1.70
N ILE A 40 -3.70 -16.34 2.61
CA ILE A 40 -3.42 -15.98 4.00
C ILE A 40 -3.67 -17.21 4.88
N PRO A 41 -2.62 -17.80 5.50
CA PRO A 41 -2.79 -18.97 6.36
C PRO A 41 -3.86 -18.73 7.42
N PHE A 42 -4.73 -19.72 7.65
CA PHE A 42 -5.93 -19.55 8.48
C PHE A 42 -5.58 -19.32 9.95
N GLU A 43 -4.51 -19.97 10.41
CA GLU A 43 -3.99 -19.98 11.77
C GLU A 43 -3.35 -18.67 12.25
N LEU A 44 -3.16 -17.70 11.35
CA LEU A 44 -2.58 -16.41 11.73
C LEU A 44 -3.47 -15.68 12.72
N SER A 45 -2.89 -15.32 13.86
CA SER A 45 -3.52 -14.53 14.89
C SER A 45 -3.77 -13.08 14.43
N ALA A 46 -4.67 -12.38 15.14
CA ALA A 46 -4.93 -10.96 14.91
C ALA A 46 -3.64 -10.11 14.94
N LYS A 47 -2.74 -10.39 15.89
CA LYS A 47 -1.46 -9.71 16.04
C LYS A 47 -0.57 -9.91 14.81
N GLU A 48 -0.48 -11.14 14.31
CA GLU A 48 0.36 -11.47 13.16
C GLU A 48 -0.20 -10.93 11.84
N LEU A 49 -1.53 -10.87 11.69
CA LEU A 49 -2.17 -10.21 10.56
C LEU A 49 -1.91 -8.70 10.58
N ASN A 50 -2.08 -8.06 11.74
CA ASN A 50 -1.80 -6.63 11.90
C ASN A 50 -0.32 -6.32 11.62
N GLN A 51 0.60 -7.12 12.16
CA GLN A 51 2.04 -6.96 11.94
C GLN A 51 2.38 -7.02 10.45
N ARG A 52 1.88 -8.02 9.71
CA ARG A 52 2.12 -8.14 8.27
C ARG A 52 1.49 -7.00 7.46
N ALA A 53 0.32 -6.51 7.88
CA ALA A 53 -0.31 -5.35 7.26
C ALA A 53 0.54 -4.07 7.42
N GLN A 54 1.12 -3.88 8.61
CA GLN A 54 1.99 -2.75 8.93
C GLN A 54 3.34 -2.86 8.19
N GLU A 55 3.91 -4.05 8.04
CA GLU A 55 5.11 -4.30 7.23
C GLU A 55 4.86 -3.99 5.74
N CYS A 56 3.72 -4.43 5.21
CA CYS A 56 3.30 -4.09 3.85
C CYS A 56 3.13 -2.58 3.69
N THR A 57 2.52 -1.90 4.66
CA THR A 57 2.35 -0.44 4.65
C THR A 57 3.70 0.28 4.67
N SER A 58 4.64 -0.18 5.51
CA SER A 58 5.97 0.43 5.69
C SER A 58 6.86 0.25 4.47
N SER A 59 6.69 -0.84 3.72
CA SER A 59 7.37 -1.10 2.45
C SER A 59 6.67 -0.49 1.23
N GLY A 60 5.57 0.24 1.41
CA GLY A 60 4.78 0.82 0.32
C GLY A 60 3.92 -0.19 -0.45
N ASN A 61 3.88 -1.45 -0.03
CA ASN A 61 3.01 -2.48 -0.57
C ASN A 61 1.56 -2.31 -0.06
N TYR A 62 0.88 -1.25 -0.50
CA TYR A 62 -0.48 -0.96 -0.05
C TYR A 62 -1.50 -2.03 -0.47
N ALA A 63 -1.27 -2.72 -1.59
CA ALA A 63 -2.14 -3.81 -2.02
C ALA A 63 -2.03 -5.03 -1.06
N GLY A 64 -0.82 -5.38 -0.61
CA GLY A 64 -0.63 -6.39 0.43
C GLY A 64 -1.23 -5.97 1.77
N ALA A 65 -1.08 -4.70 2.15
CA ALA A 65 -1.67 -4.16 3.37
C ALA A 65 -3.22 -4.24 3.34
N GLU A 66 -3.84 -3.90 2.21
CA GLU A 66 -5.29 -4.00 2.00
C GLU A 66 -5.77 -5.46 2.20
N VAL A 67 -5.04 -6.45 1.68
CA VAL A 67 -5.39 -7.88 1.89
C VAL A 67 -5.31 -8.27 3.37
N TYR A 68 -4.22 -7.91 4.07
CA TYR A 68 -4.06 -8.29 5.47
C TYR A 68 -5.05 -7.57 6.40
N TYR A 69 -5.30 -6.27 6.21
CA TYR A 69 -6.29 -5.55 7.03
C TYR A 69 -7.71 -6.06 6.79
N ASN A 70 -8.11 -6.32 5.54
CA ASN A 70 -9.42 -6.92 5.28
C ASN A 70 -9.55 -8.31 5.91
N THR A 71 -8.48 -9.12 5.87
CA THR A 71 -8.49 -10.44 6.52
C THR A 71 -8.59 -10.33 8.05
N LEU A 72 -7.89 -9.35 8.65
CA LEU A 72 -7.98 -9.06 10.08
C LEU A 72 -9.41 -8.67 10.48
N ILE A 73 -10.02 -7.75 9.74
CA ILE A 73 -11.42 -7.32 9.95
C ILE A 73 -12.37 -8.50 9.79
N GLN A 74 -12.21 -9.32 8.75
CA GLN A 74 -13.09 -10.46 8.49
C GLN A 74 -13.02 -11.52 9.60
N ARG A 75 -11.81 -11.85 10.09
CA ARG A 75 -11.62 -12.94 11.07
C ARG A 75 -11.81 -12.51 12.51
N PHE A 76 -11.50 -11.26 12.84
CA PHE A 76 -11.43 -10.77 14.21
C PHE A 76 -12.27 -9.51 14.47
N GLY A 77 -13.06 -9.06 13.49
CA GLY A 77 -13.85 -7.82 13.58
C GLY A 77 -14.99 -7.83 14.61
N MET A 78 -15.28 -8.96 15.26
CA MET A 78 -16.20 -8.97 16.42
C MET A 78 -15.58 -8.35 17.67
N ASP A 79 -14.24 -8.31 17.76
CA ASP A 79 -13.53 -7.61 18.81
C ASP A 79 -13.35 -6.14 18.41
N ILE A 80 -14.09 -5.25 19.05
CA ILE A 80 -14.05 -3.82 18.74
C ILE A 80 -12.66 -3.19 18.95
N SER A 81 -11.85 -3.78 19.84
CA SER A 81 -10.47 -3.35 20.09
C SER A 81 -9.52 -3.69 18.94
N VAL A 82 -9.90 -4.64 18.08
CA VAL A 82 -9.21 -5.00 16.83
C VAL A 82 -9.83 -4.28 15.63
N LEU A 83 -11.15 -4.23 15.56
CA LEU A 83 -11.90 -3.68 14.43
C LEU A 83 -11.54 -2.21 14.16
N ILE A 84 -11.63 -1.36 15.19
CA ILE A 84 -11.44 0.09 15.04
C ILE A 84 -10.03 0.44 14.53
N PRO A 85 -8.94 -0.07 15.14
CA PRO A 85 -7.59 0.13 14.59
C PRO A 85 -7.47 -0.34 13.14
N ALA A 86 -7.97 -1.53 12.82
CA ALA A 86 -7.80 -2.12 11.49
C ALA A 86 -8.56 -1.35 10.41
N GLU A 87 -9.80 -0.92 10.68
CA GLU A 87 -10.58 -0.08 9.77
C GLU A 87 -9.93 1.30 9.60
N PHE A 88 -9.45 1.92 10.68
CA PHE A 88 -8.71 3.17 10.57
C PHE A 88 -7.46 3.03 9.71
N GLU A 89 -6.61 2.02 9.97
CA GLU A 89 -5.38 1.82 9.20
C GLU A 89 -5.67 1.53 7.72
N LEU A 90 -6.71 0.76 7.42
CA LEU A 90 -7.19 0.53 6.05
C LEU A 90 -7.60 1.84 5.37
N ALA A 91 -8.33 2.71 6.08
CA ALA A 91 -8.67 4.02 5.55
C ALA A 91 -7.44 4.92 5.38
N HIS A 92 -6.52 4.89 6.33
CA HIS A 92 -5.29 5.68 6.33
C HIS A 92 -4.39 5.33 5.13
N ILE A 93 -4.29 4.04 4.76
CA ILE A 93 -3.57 3.65 3.54
C ILE A 93 -4.27 4.15 2.27
N TYR A 94 -5.61 4.26 2.26
CA TYR A 94 -6.32 4.87 1.14
C TYR A 94 -6.10 6.38 1.05
N ILE A 95 -6.03 7.09 2.18
CA ILE A 95 -5.65 8.51 2.23
C ILE A 95 -4.25 8.72 1.62
N LYS A 96 -3.25 7.89 2.01
CA LYS A 96 -1.89 7.95 1.43
C LYS A 96 -1.88 7.77 -0.08
N GLN A 97 -2.79 6.94 -0.60
CA GLN A 97 -2.96 6.68 -2.03
C GLN A 97 -3.88 7.67 -2.74
N LYS A 98 -4.44 8.66 -2.03
CA LYS A 98 -5.47 9.60 -2.54
C LYS A 98 -6.74 8.92 -3.04
N LYS A 99 -7.02 7.70 -2.58
CA LYS A 99 -8.25 6.93 -2.86
C LYS A 99 -9.35 7.37 -1.90
N TYR A 100 -9.76 8.64 -2.01
CA TYR A 100 -10.65 9.28 -1.05
C TYR A 100 -12.07 8.68 -1.04
N ASP A 101 -12.52 8.20 -2.20
CA ASP A 101 -13.77 7.46 -2.39
C ASP A 101 -13.85 6.21 -1.51
N LYS A 102 -12.71 5.50 -1.35
CA LYS A 102 -12.61 4.35 -0.45
C LYS A 102 -12.37 4.76 1.01
N ALA A 103 -11.56 5.80 1.25
CA ALA A 103 -11.18 6.21 2.59
C ALA A 103 -12.36 6.78 3.38
N LYS A 104 -13.10 7.72 2.78
CA LYS A 104 -14.16 8.49 3.45
C LYS A 104 -15.20 7.62 4.17
N PRO A 105 -15.86 6.64 3.52
CA PRO A 105 -16.88 5.83 4.20
C PRO A 105 -16.33 5.02 5.37
N ILE A 106 -15.06 4.58 5.30
CA ILE A 106 -14.42 3.84 6.40
C ILE A 106 -14.10 4.77 7.58
N LEU A 107 -13.61 5.99 7.31
CA LEU A 107 -13.35 6.99 8.36
C LEU A 107 -14.65 7.41 9.06
N GLU A 108 -15.72 7.64 8.31
CA GLU A 108 -17.05 7.94 8.84
C GLU A 108 -17.58 6.78 9.70
N LYS A 109 -17.37 5.54 9.26
CA LYS A 109 -17.70 4.35 10.04
C LYS A 109 -16.90 4.28 11.35
N VAL A 110 -15.59 4.54 11.31
CA VAL A 110 -14.73 4.60 12.50
C VAL A 110 -15.27 5.64 13.50
N LEU A 111 -15.66 6.83 13.04
CA LEU A 111 -16.24 7.86 13.88
C LEU A 111 -17.58 7.43 14.49
N SER A 112 -18.42 6.72 13.73
CA SER A 112 -19.74 6.29 14.19
C SER A 112 -19.70 5.38 15.43
N TYR A 113 -18.66 4.57 15.62
CA TYR A 113 -18.52 3.74 16.82
C TYR A 113 -18.45 4.57 18.09
N TYR A 114 -17.81 5.75 18.03
CA TYR A 114 -17.67 6.65 19.18
C TYR A 114 -18.93 7.44 19.49
N GLU A 115 -19.91 7.46 18.59
CA GLU A 115 -21.22 8.04 18.86
C GLU A 115 -22.15 7.04 19.59
N VAL A 116 -21.85 5.74 19.48
CA VAL A 116 -22.58 4.66 20.17
C VAL A 116 -21.99 4.38 21.55
N ASP A 117 -20.67 4.21 21.65
CA ASP A 117 -19.97 4.02 22.92
C ASP A 117 -18.60 4.70 22.85
N SER A 118 -18.33 5.67 23.73
CA SER A 118 -17.05 6.39 23.76
C SER A 118 -16.21 6.10 25.01
N THR A 119 -16.73 5.31 25.95
CA THR A 119 -16.12 5.19 27.29
C THR A 119 -14.90 4.29 27.25
N ASN A 120 -14.98 3.16 26.53
CA ASN A 120 -13.97 2.11 26.52
C ASN A 120 -13.25 1.95 25.17
N LEU A 121 -13.49 2.83 24.21
CA LEU A 121 -12.85 2.77 22.89
C LEU A 121 -11.51 3.52 22.87
N PRO A 122 -10.53 3.07 22.04
CA PRO A 122 -9.24 3.74 21.95
C PRO A 122 -9.40 5.12 21.31
N ARG A 123 -9.34 6.20 22.11
CA ARG A 123 -9.71 7.56 21.65
C ARG A 123 -8.81 8.12 20.55
N GLN A 124 -7.60 7.58 20.37
CA GLN A 124 -6.70 8.07 19.31
C GLN A 124 -7.31 7.93 17.92
N TYR A 125 -8.06 6.86 17.62
CA TYR A 125 -8.58 6.63 16.28
C TYR A 125 -9.74 7.58 15.94
N LYS A 126 -10.51 8.06 16.93
CA LYS A 126 -11.47 9.18 16.70
C LYS A 126 -10.74 10.41 16.18
N LYS A 127 -9.65 10.82 16.85
CA LYS A 127 -8.88 12.02 16.47
C LYS A 127 -8.18 11.83 15.12
N LEU A 128 -7.55 10.67 14.91
CA LEU A 128 -6.84 10.38 13.66
C LEU A 128 -7.80 10.28 12.47
N ALA A 129 -8.99 9.69 12.66
CA ALA A 129 -9.99 9.62 11.60
C ALA A 129 -10.48 11.00 11.16
N GLN A 130 -10.71 11.90 12.13
CA GLN A 130 -11.06 13.29 11.82
C GLN A 130 -9.95 14.00 11.03
N ILE A 131 -8.69 13.86 11.46
CA ILE A 131 -7.54 14.44 10.76
C ILE A 131 -7.44 13.94 9.32
N ASP A 132 -7.72 12.67 9.09
CA ASP A 132 -7.68 12.07 7.76
C ASP A 132 -8.86 12.48 6.88
N LEU A 133 -10.06 12.67 7.44
CA LEU A 133 -11.20 13.26 6.73
C LEU A 133 -10.92 14.70 6.28
N ASP A 134 -10.28 15.50 7.14
CA ASP A 134 -9.95 16.89 6.83
C ASP A 134 -8.93 17.03 5.68
N LYS A 135 -8.21 15.95 5.33
CA LYS A 135 -7.29 15.90 4.17
C LYS A 135 -8.01 15.62 2.85
N ILE A 136 -9.27 15.20 2.88
CA ILE A 136 -10.03 14.89 1.67
C ILE A 136 -10.49 16.20 1.01
N PRO A 137 -10.11 16.47 -0.26
CA PRO A 137 -10.60 17.64 -0.98
C PRO A 137 -12.13 17.63 -1.12
N GLN A 138 -12.73 18.82 -0.99
CA GLN A 138 -14.17 19.05 -1.21
C GLN A 138 -14.51 19.06 -2.70
#